data_AF-A0A367U9Q7-F1
#
_entry.id   AF-A0A367U9Q7-F1
#
_cell.length_a   1.000
_cell.length_b   1.000
_cell.length_c   1.000
_cell.angle_alpha   90.00
_cell.angle_beta   90.00
_cell.angle_gamma   90.00
#
_symmetry.space_group_name_H-M   'P 1'
#
loop_
_entity.id
_entity.type
_entity.pdbx_description
1 polymer ?
#
loop_
_entity_poly.entity_id
_entity_poly.type
_entity_poly.pdbx_seq_one_letter_code
_entity_poly.pdbx_strand_id
1 'polypeptide(L)'
;MEFVFNILVFSVPISLGAAVLLHLVIKKFVPHASEGSLSPQDWQNYKDRYQLYKDEIVQEHKSAADIGVVALRSSIILNGASAAATLAFIGRIWTSNGSALVISELVDVLSAYMVATLISALSTAFAYARMYFGTINWDTWKRKNDDNVIALNAANISQYIAIFLVLQSYVLFASGTTLATHILRSSISLKKVLLAI
;
A
#
# COMPACT_ATOMS: atom_id res chain seq x y z
N MET A 1 -10.58 19.55 0.58
CA MET A 1 -9.09 19.52 0.74
C MET A 1 -8.67 19.33 2.20
N GLU A 2 -9.23 20.09 3.15
CA GLU A 2 -8.91 19.92 4.59
C GLU A 2 -9.19 18.50 5.10
N PHE A 3 -10.26 17.85 4.63
CA PHE A 3 -10.58 16.47 4.97
C PHE A 3 -9.44 15.48 4.64
N VAL A 4 -8.94 15.53 3.40
CA VAL A 4 -7.84 14.66 2.96
C VAL A 4 -6.57 14.99 3.72
N PHE A 5 -6.26 16.28 3.93
CA PHE A 5 -5.11 16.69 4.70
C PHE A 5 -5.16 16.18 6.14
N ASN A 6 -6.31 16.30 6.81
CA ASN A 6 -6.49 15.80 8.18
C ASN A 6 -6.31 14.28 8.24
N ILE A 7 -6.92 13.53 7.30
CA ILE A 7 -6.71 12.08 7.25
C ILE A 7 -5.23 11.76 7.10
N LEU A 8 -4.53 12.40 6.15
CA LEU A 8 -3.10 12.16 5.92
C LEU A 8 -2.27 12.47 7.17
N VAL A 9 -2.51 13.60 7.85
CA VAL A 9 -1.78 13.98 9.07
C VAL A 9 -1.90 12.94 10.18
N PHE A 10 -3.07 12.32 10.36
CA PHE A 10 -3.27 11.29 11.39
C PHE A 10 -2.84 9.89 10.97
N SER A 11 -3.11 9.51 9.71
CA SER A 11 -2.87 8.15 9.24
C SER A 11 -1.43 7.88 8.83
N VAL A 12 -0.68 8.88 8.38
CA VAL A 12 0.75 8.73 8.03
C VAL A 12 1.58 8.29 9.24
N PRO A 13 1.52 8.94 10.42
CA PRO A 13 2.26 8.50 11.60
C PRO A 13 1.85 7.11 12.09
N ILE A 14 0.55 6.77 12.05
CA ILE A 14 0.04 5.46 12.48
C ILE A 14 0.56 4.36 11.56
N SER A 15 0.43 4.55 10.24
CA SER A 15 0.93 3.61 9.25
C SER A 15 2.46 3.43 9.35
N LEU A 16 3.19 4.50 9.70
CA LEU A 16 4.65 4.47 9.83
C LEU A 16 5.02 3.71 11.10
N GLY A 17 4.32 3.97 12.21
CA GLY A 17 4.45 3.22 13.45
C GLY A 17 4.16 1.73 13.26
N ALA A 18 3.13 1.38 12.51
CA ALA A 18 2.80 -0.01 12.18
C ALA A 18 3.91 -0.68 11.33
N ALA A 19 4.46 0.02 10.33
CA ALA A 19 5.56 -0.47 9.52
C ALA A 19 6.85 -0.68 10.35
N VAL A 20 7.18 0.25 11.25
CA VAL A 20 8.32 0.13 12.17
C VAL A 20 8.11 -1.02 13.16
N LEU A 21 6.92 -1.14 13.75
CA LEU A 21 6.58 -2.27 14.63
C LEU A 21 6.72 -3.60 13.90
N LEU A 22 6.20 -3.72 12.68
CA LEU A 22 6.35 -4.92 11.87
C LEU A 22 7.83 -5.23 11.60
N HIS A 23 8.64 -4.22 11.27
CA HIS A 23 10.08 -4.40 11.09
C HIS A 23 10.77 -4.88 12.37
N LEU A 24 10.45 -4.31 13.54
CA LEU A 24 11.01 -4.72 14.82
C LEU A 24 10.59 -6.14 15.22
N VAL A 25 9.33 -6.50 14.96
CA VAL A 25 8.79 -7.85 15.16
C VAL A 25 9.56 -8.84 14.28
N ILE A 26 9.68 -8.56 12.98
CA ILE A 26 10.45 -9.40 12.05
C ILE A 26 11.90 -9.54 12.55
N LYS A 27 12.55 -8.44 12.94
CA LYS A 27 13.92 -8.48 13.45
C LYS A 27 14.08 -9.30 14.72
N LYS A 28 13.05 -9.35 15.58
CA LYS A 28 13.05 -10.15 16.81
C LYS A 28 12.82 -11.64 16.54
N PHE A 29 11.99 -11.98 15.56
CA PHE A 29 11.65 -13.36 15.22
C PHE A 29 12.58 -14.01 14.20
N VAL A 30 13.26 -13.20 13.37
CA VAL A 30 14.32 -13.67 12.49
C VAL A 30 15.61 -13.68 13.31
N PRO A 31 16.14 -14.85 13.69
CA PRO A 31 17.41 -14.90 14.41
C PRO A 31 18.47 -14.20 13.55
N HIS A 32 19.04 -13.11 14.08
CA HIS A 32 20.29 -12.60 13.54
C HIS A 32 21.30 -13.73 13.66
N ALA A 33 21.81 -14.21 12.52
CA ALA A 33 23.01 -15.03 12.51
C ALA A 33 24.06 -14.21 13.27
N SER A 34 24.34 -14.61 14.50
CA SER A 34 25.37 -13.99 15.32
C SER A 34 26.64 -13.95 14.47
N GLU A 35 27.25 -12.77 14.34
CA GLU A 35 28.51 -12.51 13.63
C GLU A 35 29.72 -13.28 14.24
N GLY A 36 29.50 -14.41 14.91
CA GLY A 36 30.52 -15.43 15.03
C GLY A 36 30.71 -16.02 13.64
N SER A 37 31.93 -15.94 13.11
CA SER A 37 32.31 -16.59 11.86
C SER A 37 31.80 -18.04 11.88
N LEU A 38 30.77 -18.32 11.08
CA LEU A 38 30.26 -19.67 10.85
C LEU A 38 31.47 -20.58 10.62
N SER A 39 31.54 -21.70 11.33
CA SER A 39 32.64 -22.63 11.09
C SER A 39 32.65 -22.99 9.59
N PRO A 40 33.82 -23.26 8.99
CA PRO A 40 33.88 -23.63 7.58
C PRO A 40 32.92 -24.78 7.20
N GLN A 41 32.68 -25.69 8.15
CA GLN A 41 31.72 -26.79 8.03
C GLN A 41 30.27 -26.29 7.98
N ASP A 42 29.88 -25.40 8.90
CA ASP A 42 28.52 -24.85 8.97
C ASP A 42 28.21 -23.97 7.75
N TRP A 43 29.22 -23.24 7.25
CA TRP A 43 29.10 -22.47 6.03
C TRP A 43 28.87 -23.35 4.80
N GLN A 44 29.56 -24.49 4.72
CA GLN A 44 29.37 -25.43 3.63
C GLN A 44 27.98 -26.08 3.71
N ASN A 45 27.57 -26.53 4.90
CA ASN A 45 26.22 -27.05 5.15
C ASN A 45 25.12 -26.03 4.84
N TYR A 46 25.38 -24.74 5.09
CA TYR A 46 24.47 -23.66 4.71
C TYR A 46 24.38 -23.51 3.18
N LYS A 47 25.51 -23.47 2.48
CA LYS A 47 25.54 -23.40 1.02
C LYS A 47 24.82 -24.57 0.36
N ASP A 48 25.04 -25.78 0.86
CA ASP A 48 24.45 -26.98 0.27
C ASP A 48 22.92 -26.97 0.46
N ARG A 49 22.43 -26.59 1.65
CA ARG A 49 21.00 -26.36 1.88
C ARG A 49 20.46 -25.23 1.02
N TYR A 50 21.18 -24.12 0.91
CA TYR A 50 20.76 -22.99 0.10
C TYR A 50 20.64 -23.36 -1.37
N GLN A 51 21.59 -24.10 -1.94
CA GLN A 51 21.51 -24.58 -3.33
C GLN A 51 20.34 -25.54 -3.53
N LEU A 52 20.04 -26.38 -2.54
CA LEU A 52 18.91 -27.32 -2.58
C LEU A 52 17.56 -26.58 -2.63
N TYR A 53 17.39 -25.54 -1.81
CA TYR A 53 16.14 -24.77 -1.68
C TYR A 53 16.11 -23.49 -2.51
N LYS A 54 17.14 -23.25 -3.31
CA LYS A 54 17.33 -22.00 -4.04
C LYS A 54 16.14 -21.67 -4.93
N ASP A 55 15.70 -22.66 -5.70
CA ASP A 55 14.60 -22.48 -6.65
C ASP A 55 13.27 -22.27 -5.93
N GLU A 56 13.06 -22.93 -4.78
CA GLU A 56 11.88 -22.75 -3.94
C GLU A 56 11.83 -21.36 -3.33
N ILE A 57 12.94 -20.86 -2.76
CA ILE A 57 13.04 -19.50 -2.20
C ILE A 57 12.80 -18.45 -3.28
N VAL A 58 13.39 -18.64 -4.48
CA VAL A 58 13.18 -17.73 -5.62
C VAL A 58 11.72 -17.76 -6.07
N GLN A 59 11.10 -18.93 -6.13
CA GLN A 59 9.68 -19.08 -6.48
C GLN A 59 8.76 -18.45 -5.43
N GLU A 60 9.05 -18.62 -4.14
CA GLU A 60 8.27 -18.03 -3.04
C GLU A 60 8.32 -16.50 -3.11
N HIS A 61 9.51 -15.92 -3.28
CA HIS A 61 9.67 -14.48 -3.46
C HIS A 61 8.98 -13.95 -4.71
N LYS A 62 9.05 -14.69 -5.83
CA LYS A 62 8.35 -14.33 -7.07
C LYS A 62 6.83 -14.36 -6.87
N SER A 63 6.31 -15.43 -6.26
CA SER A 63 4.88 -15.57 -5.96
C SER A 63 4.37 -14.46 -5.04
N ALA A 64 5.10 -14.13 -3.97
CA ALA A 64 4.75 -13.03 -3.08
C ALA A 64 4.72 -11.68 -3.82
N ALA A 65 5.68 -11.46 -4.72
CA ALA A 65 5.73 -10.24 -5.52
C ALA A 65 4.58 -10.16 -6.54
N ASP A 66 4.23 -11.27 -7.19
CA ASP A 66 3.09 -11.36 -8.12
C ASP A 66 1.76 -11.10 -7.39
N ILE A 67 1.56 -11.70 -6.21
CA ILE A 67 0.39 -11.44 -5.36
C ILE A 67 0.33 -9.95 -4.97
N GLY A 68 1.48 -9.35 -4.64
CA GLY A 68 1.59 -7.92 -4.34
C GLY A 68 1.16 -7.02 -5.50
N VAL A 69 1.58 -7.35 -6.73
CA VAL A 69 1.17 -6.62 -7.95
C VAL A 69 -0.34 -6.77 -8.21
N VAL A 70 -0.90 -7.96 -7.99
CA VAL A 70 -2.36 -8.19 -8.12
C VAL A 70 -3.14 -7.37 -7.10
N ALA A 71 -2.68 -7.33 -5.84
CA ALA A 71 -3.31 -6.52 -4.79
C ALA A 71 -3.24 -5.01 -5.12
N LEU A 72 -2.11 -4.53 -5.63
CA LEU A 72 -1.93 -3.14 -6.07
C LEU A 72 -2.89 -2.77 -7.20
N ARG A 73 -2.99 -3.60 -8.24
CA ARG A 73 -3.93 -3.38 -9.36
C ARG A 73 -5.37 -3.35 -8.86
N SER A 74 -5.72 -4.25 -7.95
CA SER A 74 -7.06 -4.29 -7.35
C SER A 74 -7.37 -3.00 -6.58
N SER A 75 -6.42 -2.48 -5.79
CA SER A 75 -6.55 -1.20 -5.09
C SER A 75 -6.77 -0.03 -6.05
N ILE A 76 -5.98 0.06 -7.13
CA ILE A 76 -6.14 1.11 -8.16
C ILE A 76 -7.53 1.05 -8.80
N ILE A 77 -7.97 -0.14 -9.20
CA ILE A 77 -9.29 -0.33 -9.83
C ILE A 77 -10.42 0.06 -8.87
N LEU A 78 -10.34 -0.39 -7.62
CA LEU A 78 -11.38 -0.16 -6.62
C LEU A 78 -11.49 1.33 -6.24
N ASN A 79 -10.36 2.01 -6.04
CA ASN A 79 -10.35 3.46 -5.78
C ASN A 79 -10.81 4.26 -7.00
N GLY A 80 -10.33 3.91 -8.20
CA GLY A 80 -10.71 4.57 -9.45
C GLY A 80 -12.18 4.39 -9.81
N ALA A 81 -12.72 3.18 -9.66
CA ALA A 81 -14.13 2.89 -9.88
C ALA A 81 -15.03 3.66 -8.91
N SER A 82 -14.60 3.77 -7.64
CA SER A 82 -15.32 4.54 -6.63
C SER A 82 -15.31 6.03 -6.93
N ALA A 83 -14.16 6.58 -7.37
CA ALA A 83 -14.06 7.96 -7.85
C ALA A 83 -15.01 8.21 -9.04
N ALA A 84 -15.02 7.33 -10.04
CA ALA A 84 -15.89 7.45 -11.21
C ALA A 84 -17.38 7.40 -10.82
N ALA A 85 -17.76 6.50 -9.90
CA ALA A 85 -19.11 6.40 -9.39
C ALA A 85 -19.55 7.67 -8.63
N THR A 86 -18.68 8.20 -7.76
CA THR A 86 -18.94 9.46 -7.05
C THR A 86 -19.05 10.64 -8.00
N LEU A 87 -18.21 10.72 -9.03
CA LEU A 87 -18.28 11.77 -10.04
C LEU A 87 -19.59 11.71 -10.85
N ALA A 88 -20.00 10.51 -11.27
CA ALA A 88 -21.28 10.31 -11.95
C ALA A 88 -22.46 10.72 -11.05
N PHE A 89 -22.39 10.42 -9.76
CA PHE A 89 -23.40 10.82 -8.78
C PHE A 89 -23.47 12.35 -8.60
N ILE A 90 -22.31 13.02 -8.51
CA ILE A 90 -22.23 14.49 -8.48
C ILE A 90 -22.89 15.10 -9.72
N GLY A 91 -22.60 14.59 -10.91
CA GLY A 91 -23.21 15.07 -12.17
C GLY A 91 -24.74 14.93 -12.18
N ARG A 92 -25.26 13.84 -11.61
CA ARG A 92 -26.70 13.65 -11.46
C ARG A 92 -27.34 14.62 -10.45
N ILE A 93 -26.66 14.92 -9.34
CA ILE A 93 -27.18 15.90 -8.37
C ILE A 93 -27.19 17.29 -8.98
N TRP A 94 -26.12 17.68 -9.67
CA TRP A 94 -25.99 18.98 -10.34
C TRP A 94 -27.13 19.26 -11.31
N THR A 95 -27.49 18.28 -12.14
CA THR A 95 -28.59 18.40 -13.12
C THR A 95 -29.98 18.42 -12.49
N SER A 96 -30.12 18.01 -11.23
CA SER A 96 -31.40 17.91 -10.51
C SER A 96 -31.71 19.09 -9.58
N ASN A 97 -30.98 20.21 -9.69
CA ASN A 97 -31.03 21.34 -8.74
C ASN A 97 -30.76 20.91 -7.29
N GLY A 98 -29.85 19.96 -7.11
CA GLY A 98 -29.48 19.46 -5.79
C GLY A 98 -28.77 20.50 -4.92
N SER A 99 -28.72 20.24 -3.61
CA SER A 99 -28.06 21.11 -2.64
C SER A 99 -26.56 21.25 -2.94
N ALA A 100 -26.08 22.49 -3.10
CA ALA A 100 -24.66 22.80 -3.29
C ALA A 100 -23.77 22.28 -2.14
N LEU A 101 -24.33 22.19 -0.93
CA LEU A 101 -23.63 21.63 0.24
C LEU A 101 -23.27 20.16 0.03
N VAL A 102 -24.23 19.35 -0.42
CA VAL A 102 -24.03 17.90 -0.68
C VAL A 102 -23.00 17.69 -1.79
N ILE A 103 -23.01 18.56 -2.81
CA ILE A 103 -22.03 18.51 -3.90
C ILE A 103 -20.63 18.80 -3.36
N SER A 104 -20.47 19.82 -2.51
CA SER A 104 -19.18 20.15 -1.89
C SER A 104 -18.63 18.98 -1.06
N GLU A 105 -19.46 18.34 -0.24
CA GLU A 105 -19.04 17.19 0.57
C GLU A 105 -18.65 15.97 -0.29
N LEU A 106 -19.37 15.72 -1.39
CA LEU A 106 -19.03 14.66 -2.33
C LEU A 106 -17.74 14.94 -3.11
N VAL A 107 -17.39 16.20 -3.34
CA VAL A 107 -16.09 16.57 -3.93
C VAL A 107 -14.95 16.22 -2.98
N ASP A 108 -15.13 16.36 -1.66
CA ASP A 108 -14.13 15.90 -0.69
C ASP A 108 -13.98 14.37 -0.72
N VAL A 109 -15.07 13.62 -0.82
CA VAL A 109 -15.03 12.15 -1.03
C VAL A 109 -14.28 11.81 -2.31
N LEU A 110 -14.60 12.48 -3.42
CA LEU A 110 -13.95 12.26 -4.72
C LEU A 110 -12.44 12.50 -4.61
N SER A 111 -12.04 13.59 -3.94
CA SER A 111 -10.63 13.90 -3.74
C SER A 111 -9.89 12.81 -2.94
N ALA A 112 -10.54 12.22 -1.93
CA ALA A 112 -9.97 11.12 -1.16
C ALA A 112 -9.72 9.88 -2.03
N TYR A 113 -10.66 9.50 -2.90
CA TYR A 113 -10.48 8.37 -3.83
C TYR A 113 -9.41 8.63 -4.88
N MET A 114 -9.30 9.87 -5.39
CA MET A 114 -8.24 10.21 -6.34
C MET A 114 -6.85 10.14 -5.69
N VAL A 115 -6.70 10.67 -4.47
CA VAL A 115 -5.43 10.59 -3.73
C VAL A 115 -5.09 9.14 -3.37
N ALA A 116 -6.07 8.32 -2.95
CA ALA A 116 -5.87 6.90 -2.74
C ALA A 116 -5.37 6.19 -4.01
N THR A 117 -6.00 6.47 -5.16
CA THR A 117 -5.57 5.93 -6.46
C THR A 117 -4.13 6.33 -6.79
N LEU A 118 -3.76 7.60 -6.59
CA LEU A 118 -2.40 8.10 -6.82
C LEU A 118 -1.37 7.42 -5.91
N ILE A 119 -1.68 7.28 -4.63
CA ILE A 119 -0.81 6.59 -3.66
C ILE A 119 -0.63 5.12 -4.03
N SER A 120 -1.70 4.43 -4.47
CA SER A 120 -1.62 3.05 -4.97
C SER A 120 -0.75 2.94 -6.22
N ALA A 121 -0.85 3.89 -7.15
CA ALA A 121 0.01 3.94 -8.33
C ALA A 121 1.48 4.17 -7.95
N LEU A 122 1.76 5.08 -7.03
CA LEU A 122 3.11 5.33 -6.52
C LEU A 122 3.69 4.10 -5.81
N SER A 123 2.87 3.40 -5.03
CA SER A 123 3.27 2.14 -4.41
C SER A 123 3.69 1.09 -5.43
N THR A 124 3.08 1.08 -6.61
CA THR A 124 3.44 0.16 -7.68
C THR A 124 4.84 0.44 -8.21
N ALA A 125 5.23 1.72 -8.32
CA ALA A 125 6.60 2.10 -8.69
C ALA A 125 7.63 1.57 -7.68
N PHE A 126 7.35 1.67 -6.38
CA PHE A 126 8.23 1.12 -5.33
C PHE A 126 8.27 -0.42 -5.31
N ALA A 127 7.17 -1.09 -5.64
CA ALA A 127 7.16 -2.54 -5.82
C ALA A 127 8.07 -2.98 -6.99
N TYR A 128 8.03 -2.25 -8.11
CA TYR A 128 8.97 -2.48 -9.21
C TYR A 128 10.41 -2.16 -8.84
N ALA A 129 10.66 -1.09 -8.07
CA ALA A 129 12.00 -0.78 -7.56
C ALA A 129 12.54 -1.92 -6.68
N ARG A 130 11.71 -2.52 -5.81
CA ARG A 130 12.07 -3.71 -5.02
C ARG A 130 12.47 -4.89 -5.90
N MET A 131 11.72 -5.15 -6.98
CA MET A 131 12.05 -6.22 -7.94
C MET A 131 13.39 -5.93 -8.63
N TYR A 132 13.59 -4.71 -9.12
CA TYR A 132 14.82 -4.29 -9.81
C TYR A 132 16.07 -4.41 -8.92
N PHE A 133 16.03 -3.87 -7.70
CA PHE A 133 17.14 -4.01 -6.76
C PHE A 133 17.34 -5.45 -6.29
N GLY A 134 16.27 -6.24 -6.21
CA GLY A 134 16.33 -7.67 -5.95
C GLY A 134 17.06 -8.44 -7.06
N THR A 135 16.81 -8.11 -8.33
CA THR A 135 17.47 -8.75 -9.47
C THR A 135 18.95 -8.37 -9.57
N ILE A 136 19.30 -7.10 -9.30
CA ILE A 136 20.71 -6.68 -9.23
C ILE A 136 21.44 -7.48 -8.17
N ASN A 137 20.84 -7.67 -6.98
CA ASN A 137 21.46 -8.47 -5.93
C ASN A 137 21.72 -9.91 -6.38
N TRP A 138 20.87 -10.53 -7.19
CA TRP A 138 21.10 -11.89 -7.68
C TRP A 138 22.31 -12.01 -8.63
N ASP A 139 22.41 -11.09 -9.59
CA ASP A 139 23.53 -11.06 -10.54
C ASP A 139 24.84 -10.65 -9.87
N THR A 140 24.75 -9.81 -8.83
CA THR A 140 25.90 -9.29 -8.08
C THR A 140 26.31 -10.21 -6.93
N TRP A 141 25.42 -11.07 -6.39
CA TRP A 141 25.77 -12.13 -5.43
C TRP A 141 26.76 -13.15 -6.02
N LYS A 142 26.76 -13.30 -7.35
CA LYS A 142 27.80 -14.06 -8.08
C LYS A 142 29.18 -13.38 -8.05
N ARG A 143 29.24 -12.06 -7.86
CA ARG A 143 30.47 -11.25 -7.73
C ARG A 143 30.64 -10.84 -6.27
N LYS A 144 31.49 -11.56 -5.53
CA LYS A 144 31.94 -11.21 -4.16
C LYS A 144 32.27 -9.71 -4.08
N ASN A 145 31.39 -8.88 -3.53
CA ASN A 145 31.71 -7.50 -3.14
C ASN A 145 30.62 -6.87 -2.26
N ASP A 146 31.03 -5.90 -1.46
CA ASP A 146 30.23 -5.14 -0.48
C ASP A 146 29.04 -4.37 -1.09
N ASP A 147 29.01 -4.18 -2.42
CA ASP A 147 27.90 -3.54 -3.16
C ASP A 147 26.56 -4.28 -2.99
N ASN A 148 26.61 -5.56 -2.61
CA ASN A 148 25.43 -6.39 -2.35
C ASN A 148 24.62 -5.91 -1.13
N VAL A 149 25.27 -5.30 -0.12
CA VAL A 149 24.59 -4.84 1.10
C VAL A 149 23.74 -3.60 0.81
N ILE A 150 24.24 -2.68 -0.03
CA ILE A 150 23.53 -1.45 -0.39
C ILE A 150 22.30 -1.78 -1.24
N ALA A 151 22.45 -2.65 -2.25
CA ALA A 151 21.33 -3.08 -3.10
C ALA A 151 20.25 -3.82 -2.31
N LEU A 152 20.64 -4.70 -1.37
CA LEU A 152 19.72 -5.41 -0.49
C LEU A 152 18.96 -4.45 0.44
N ASN A 153 19.65 -3.47 1.04
CA ASN A 153 19.01 -2.46 1.87
C ASN A 153 18.04 -1.59 1.07
N ALA A 154 18.43 -1.15 -0.13
CA ALA A 154 17.56 -0.38 -1.03
C ALA A 154 16.31 -1.16 -1.45
N ALA A 155 16.46 -2.47 -1.73
CA ALA A 155 15.35 -3.37 -1.99
C ALA A 155 14.39 -3.41 -0.80
N ASN A 156 14.89 -3.71 0.41
CA ASN A 156 14.06 -3.80 1.62
C ASN A 156 13.34 -2.48 1.93
N ILE A 157 14.03 -1.34 1.83
CA ILE A 157 13.43 -0.01 2.03
C ILE A 157 12.30 0.22 1.03
N SER A 158 12.53 -0.09 -0.25
CA SER A 158 11.51 0.06 -1.31
C SER A 158 10.26 -0.78 -1.02
N GLN A 159 10.44 -2.01 -0.50
CA GLN A 159 9.32 -2.87 -0.10
C GLN A 159 8.53 -2.28 1.08
N TYR A 160 9.21 -1.77 2.11
CA TYR A 160 8.52 -1.14 3.24
C TYR A 160 7.73 0.11 2.82
N ILE A 161 8.31 0.94 1.95
CA ILE A 161 7.63 2.11 1.39
C ILE A 161 6.40 1.67 0.60
N ALA A 162 6.52 0.66 -0.26
CA ALA A 162 5.38 0.13 -1.01
C ALA A 162 4.25 -0.34 -0.07
N ILE A 163 4.57 -1.20 0.91
CA ILE A 163 3.57 -1.70 1.87
C ILE A 163 2.89 -0.53 2.61
N PHE A 164 3.66 0.45 3.07
CA PHE A 164 3.15 1.63 3.74
C PHE A 164 2.18 2.44 2.86
N LEU A 165 2.54 2.68 1.60
CA LEU A 165 1.70 3.41 0.65
C LEU A 165 0.39 2.65 0.36
N VAL A 166 0.43 1.33 0.21
CA VAL A 166 -0.80 0.52 0.05
C VAL A 166 -1.73 0.65 1.25
N LEU A 167 -1.20 0.49 2.46
CA LEU A 167 -2.00 0.63 3.68
C LEU A 167 -2.63 2.03 3.78
N GLN A 168 -1.84 3.05 3.47
CA GLN A 168 -2.30 4.44 3.44
C GLN A 168 -3.43 4.66 2.43
N SER A 169 -3.34 4.02 1.25
CA SER A 169 -4.40 4.05 0.25
C SER A 169 -5.69 3.41 0.75
N TYR A 170 -5.62 2.28 1.46
CA TYR A 170 -6.80 1.63 2.03
C TYR A 170 -7.46 2.46 3.13
N VAL A 171 -6.68 3.16 3.95
CA VAL A 171 -7.23 4.07 4.97
C VAL A 171 -8.00 5.22 4.34
N LEU A 172 -7.45 5.84 3.28
CA LEU A 172 -8.14 6.89 2.52
C LEU A 172 -9.42 6.37 1.86
N PHE A 173 -9.37 5.17 1.28
CA PHE A 173 -10.53 4.51 0.70
C PHE A 173 -11.66 4.28 1.71
N ALA A 174 -11.32 3.69 2.86
CA ALA A 174 -12.28 3.42 3.93
C ALA A 174 -12.90 4.71 4.49
N SER A 175 -12.07 5.75 4.66
CA SER A 175 -12.52 7.07 5.12
C SER A 175 -13.45 7.73 4.11
N GLY A 176 -13.10 7.71 2.82
CA GLY A 176 -13.94 8.21 1.74
C GLY A 176 -15.29 7.48 1.65
N THR A 177 -15.27 6.15 1.80
CA THR A 177 -16.49 5.32 1.79
C THR A 177 -17.39 5.61 2.98
N THR A 178 -16.80 5.78 4.16
CA THR A 178 -17.55 6.12 5.38
C THR A 178 -18.21 7.50 5.25
N LEU A 179 -17.46 8.49 4.76
CA LEU A 179 -17.98 9.84 4.52
C LEU A 179 -19.09 9.83 3.47
N ALA A 180 -18.90 9.14 2.34
CA ALA A 180 -19.92 8.99 1.30
C ALA A 180 -21.21 8.37 1.86
N THR A 181 -21.08 7.31 2.65
CA THR A 181 -22.22 6.64 3.29
C THR A 181 -22.96 7.58 4.24
N HIS A 182 -22.23 8.37 5.02
CA HIS A 182 -22.81 9.37 5.92
C HIS A 182 -23.60 10.44 5.16
N ILE A 183 -23.03 11.01 4.10
CA ILE A 183 -23.68 12.04 3.24
C ILE A 183 -24.95 11.49 2.58
N LEU A 184 -24.90 10.26 2.08
CA LEU A 184 -26.07 9.62 1.46
C LEU A 184 -27.18 9.37 2.49
N ARG A 185 -26.82 8.92 3.69
CA ARG A 185 -27.78 8.67 4.77
C ARG A 185 -28.46 9.95 5.25
N SER A 186 -27.70 11.02 5.46
CA SER A 186 -28.23 12.32 5.90
C SER A 186 -29.17 12.90 4.83
N SER A 187 -28.81 12.78 3.55
CA SER A 187 -29.63 13.25 2.42
C SER A 187 -30.97 12.51 2.30
N ILE A 188 -31.00 11.19 2.52
CA ILE A 188 -32.24 10.40 2.48
C ILE A 188 -33.14 10.73 3.67
N SER A 189 -32.57 10.89 4.86
CA SER A 189 -33.32 11.24 6.06
C SER A 189 -34.03 12.59 5.90
N LEU A 190 -33.36 13.58 5.32
CA LEU A 190 -33.92 14.91 5.07
C LEU A 190 -35.13 14.87 4.12
N LYS A 191 -35.04 14.07 3.04
CA LYS A 191 -36.17 13.89 2.13
C LYS A 191 -37.39 13.26 2.81
N LYS A 192 -37.19 12.31 3.72
CA LYS A 192 -38.30 11.69 4.46
C LYS A 192 -38.98 12.67 5.42
N VAL A 193 -38.21 13.52 6.11
CA VAL A 193 -38.75 14.54 7.02
C VAL A 193 -39.55 15.59 6.25
N LEU A 194 -39.04 16.08 5.12
CA LEU A 194 -39.73 17.07 4.29
C LEU A 194 -41.02 16.55 3.64
N LEU A 195 -41.14 15.23 3.42
CA LEU A 195 -42.36 14.61 2.91
C LEU A 195 -43.41 14.34 4.00
N ALA A 196 -43.04 14.46 5.27
CA ALA A 196 -43.93 14.19 6.42
C ALA A 196 -44.53 15.47 7.03
N ILE A 197 -44.09 16.64 6.59
CA ILE A 197 -44.59 17.99 6.97
C ILE A 197 -45.46 18.51 5.83
#